data_AF-A0A835X6F0-F1
#
_entry.id   AF-A0A835X6F0-F1
#
_cell.length_a   1.000
_cell.length_b   1.000
_cell.length_c   1.000
_cell.angle_alpha   90.00
_cell.angle_beta   90.00
_cell.angle_gamma   90.00
#
_symmetry.space_group_name_H-M   'P 1'
#
loop_
_entity.id
_entity.type
_entity.pdbx_description
1 polymer ?
#
loop_
_entity_poly.entity_id
_entity_poly.type
_entity_poly.pdbx_seq_one_letter_code
_entity_poly.pdbx_strand_id
1 'polypeptide(L)'
;MAGESERSKDELIKAQNEVIGILFEIIKRLQTNNDLDGEYLNLALRKSQKKTIDEKKLEAILKEKNENGKIISRLLAKLQM
;
A
#
# COMPACT_ATOMS: atom_id res chain seq x y z
N MET A 1 -30.08 9.83 29.29
CA MET A 1 -29.80 10.80 28.21
C MET A 1 -28.30 11.09 28.05
N ALA A 2 -27.50 11.34 29.11
CA ALA A 2 -26.05 11.57 28.94
C ALA A 2 -25.25 10.35 28.44
N GLY A 3 -25.61 9.13 28.86
CA GLY A 3 -24.87 7.90 28.50
C GLY A 3 -25.02 7.42 27.05
N GLU A 4 -26.09 7.82 26.35
CA GLU A 4 -26.27 7.50 24.92
C GLU A 4 -25.42 8.39 24.02
N SER A 5 -25.23 9.66 24.41
CA SER A 5 -24.38 10.61 23.69
C SER A 5 -22.90 10.23 23.74
N GLU A 6 -22.40 9.78 24.90
CA GLU A 6 -21.01 9.30 25.02
C GLU A 6 -20.76 7.99 24.25
N ARG A 7 -21.70 7.04 24.28
CA ARG A 7 -21.60 5.82 23.44
C ARG A 7 -21.51 6.15 21.95
N SER A 8 -22.30 7.12 21.48
CA SER A 8 -22.27 7.56 20.09
C SER A 8 -20.94 8.21 19.70
N LYS A 9 -20.30 8.97 20.60
CA LYS A 9 -18.96 9.52 20.38
C LYS A 9 -17.89 8.44 20.31
N ASP A 10 -17.93 7.45 21.20
CA ASP A 10 -16.98 6.34 21.21
C ASP A 10 -17.05 5.51 19.92
N GLU A 11 -18.26 5.25 19.43
CA GLU A 11 -18.48 4.56 18.16
C GLU A 11 -17.95 5.38 16.97
N LEU A 12 -18.17 6.69 16.97
CA LEU A 12 -17.62 7.60 15.96
C LEU A 12 -16.08 7.59 15.96
N ILE A 13 -15.46 7.65 17.14
CA ILE A 13 -13.99 7.62 17.27
C ILE A 13 -13.43 6.29 16.79
N LYS A 14 -14.10 5.16 17.10
CA LYS A 14 -13.70 3.85 16.59
C LYS A 14 -13.75 3.79 15.06
N ALA A 15 -14.83 4.24 14.45
CA ALA A 15 -14.97 4.28 12.99
C ALA A 15 -13.88 5.16 12.34
N GLN A 16 -13.57 6.33 12.92
CA GLN A 16 -12.49 7.18 12.44
C GLN A 16 -11.11 6.51 12.52
N ASN A 17 -10.82 5.83 13.64
CA ASN A 17 -9.56 5.11 13.83
C ASN A 17 -9.40 3.97 12.82
N GLU A 18 -10.49 3.26 12.49
CA GLU A 18 -10.48 2.22 11.46
C GLU A 18 -10.17 2.80 10.08
N VAL A 19 -10.83 3.90 9.70
CA VAL A 19 -10.56 4.60 8.43
C VAL A 19 -9.11 5.08 8.36
N ILE A 20 -8.59 5.70 9.44
CA ILE A 20 -7.20 6.13 9.54
C ILE A 20 -6.24 4.95 9.36
N GLY A 21 -6.52 3.81 10.00
CA GLY A 21 -5.71 2.60 9.85
C GLY A 21 -5.67 2.08 8.41
N ILE A 22 -6.80 2.08 7.72
CA ILE A 22 -6.88 1.69 6.30
C ILE A 22 -6.07 2.65 5.42
N LEU A 23 -6.20 3.96 5.63
CA LEU A 23 -5.46 4.98 4.87
C LEU A 23 -3.94 4.86 5.09
N PHE A 24 -3.49 4.64 6.32
CA PHE A 24 -2.08 4.42 6.62
C PHE A 24 -1.50 3.21 5.88
N GLU A 25 -2.23 2.09 5.84
CA GLU A 25 -1.79 0.89 5.13
C GLU A 25 -1.73 1.09 3.62
N ILE A 26 -2.68 1.84 3.04
CA ILE A 26 -2.64 2.23 1.63
C ILE A 26 -1.38 3.06 1.34
N ILE A 27 -1.11 4.10 2.15
CA ILE A 27 0.04 4.98 1.97
C ILE A 27 1.35 4.19 2.02
N LYS A 28 1.51 3.30 3.01
CA LYS A 28 2.69 2.45 3.14
C LYS A 28 2.96 1.64 1.87
N ARG A 29 1.93 1.02 1.31
CA ARG A 29 2.06 0.20 0.08
C ARG A 29 2.36 1.02 -1.16
N LEU A 30 1.80 2.22 -1.25
CA LEU A 30 2.14 3.16 -2.32
C LEU A 30 3.59 3.62 -2.21
N GLN A 31 4.08 3.90 -1.01
CA GLN A 31 5.48 4.22 -0.76
C GLN A 31 6.40 3.06 -1.15
N THR A 32 6.10 1.84 -0.70
CA THR A 32 6.85 0.63 -1.11
C THR A 32 6.86 0.46 -2.62
N ASN A 33 5.74 0.67 -3.31
CA ASN A 33 5.70 0.59 -4.77
C ASN A 33 6.55 1.66 -5.46
N ASN A 34 6.59 2.89 -4.92
CA ASN A 34 7.45 3.95 -5.44
C ASN A 34 8.93 3.61 -5.26
N ASP A 35 9.32 3.04 -4.12
CA ASP A 35 10.70 2.60 -3.88
C ASP A 35 11.10 1.48 -4.85
N LEU A 36 10.20 0.51 -5.04
CA LEU A 36 10.36 -0.59 -6.00
C LEU A 36 10.43 -0.11 -7.45
N ASP A 37 9.72 0.96 -7.80
CA ASP A 37 9.83 1.60 -9.12
C ASP A 37 11.21 2.20 -9.36
N GLY A 38 11.77 2.87 -8.36
CA GLY A 38 13.15 3.36 -8.40
C GLY A 38 14.16 2.22 -8.58
N GLU A 39 13.98 1.10 -7.87
CA GLU A 39 14.84 -0.07 -8.01
C GLU A 39 14.71 -0.74 -9.39
N TYR A 40 13.47 -0.90 -9.88
CA TYR A 40 13.19 -1.45 -11.20
C TYR A 40 13.89 -0.64 -12.30
N LEU A 41 13.75 0.70 -12.28
CA LEU A 41 14.39 1.61 -13.23
C LEU A 41 15.91 1.46 -13.20
N ASN A 42 16.52 1.41 -12.02
CA ASN A 42 17.96 1.20 -11.86
C ASN A 42 18.43 -0.13 -12.44
N LEU A 43 17.69 -1.22 -12.23
CA LEU A 43 18.00 -2.53 -12.80
C LEU A 43 17.81 -2.54 -14.32
N ALA A 44 16.75 -1.94 -14.83
CA ALA A 44 16.49 -1.83 -16.26
C ALA A 44 17.60 -1.05 -17.00
N LEU A 45 18.09 0.04 -16.40
CA LEU A 45 19.23 0.81 -16.93
C LEU A 45 20.54 0.01 -16.90
N ARG A 46 20.74 -0.86 -15.89
CA ARG A 46 21.89 -1.78 -15.88
C ARG A 46 21.77 -2.84 -16.99
N LYS A 47 20.54 -3.25 -17.37
CA LYS A 47 20.27 -4.17 -18.50
C LYS A 47 20.76 -3.61 -19.81
N SER A 48 20.35 -2.38 -20.09
CA SER A 48 20.70 -1.71 -21.35
C SER A 48 22.20 -1.49 -21.48
N GLN A 49 22.94 -1.43 -20.37
CA GLN A 49 24.40 -1.35 -20.32
C GLN A 49 25.13 -2.70 -20.43
N LYS A 50 24.43 -3.81 -20.75
CA LYS A 50 24.99 -5.19 -20.84
C LYS A 50 25.71 -5.66 -19.56
N LYS A 51 25.36 -5.11 -18.39
CA LYS A 51 25.81 -5.66 -17.10
C LYS A 51 24.97 -6.90 -16.78
N THR A 52 25.57 -7.90 -16.13
CA THR A 52 24.83 -9.07 -15.65
C THR A 52 23.74 -8.61 -14.68
N ILE A 53 22.50 -9.01 -14.93
CA ILE A 53 21.37 -8.70 -14.04
C ILE A 53 20.83 -9.98 -13.46
N ASP A 54 20.42 -9.88 -12.21
CA ASP A 54 19.58 -10.87 -11.58
C ASP A 54 18.13 -10.73 -12.07
N GLU A 55 17.76 -11.48 -13.11
CA GLU A 55 16.40 -11.50 -13.64
C GLU A 55 15.36 -11.95 -12.58
N LYS A 56 15.78 -12.78 -11.62
CA LYS A 56 14.91 -13.18 -10.50
C LYS A 56 14.58 -12.00 -9.61
N LYS A 57 15.52 -11.07 -9.43
CA LYS A 57 15.30 -9.84 -8.67
C LYS A 57 14.27 -8.93 -9.35
N LEU A 58 14.35 -8.81 -10.68
CA LEU A 58 13.37 -8.03 -11.45
C LEU A 58 11.97 -8.63 -11.35
N GLU A 59 11.85 -9.95 -11.46
CA GLU A 59 10.60 -10.66 -11.31
C GLU A 59 10.00 -10.51 -9.90
N ALA A 60 10.84 -10.59 -8.86
CA ALA A 60 10.42 -10.38 -7.48
C ALA A 60 9.85 -8.97 -7.26
N ILE A 61 10.50 -7.93 -7.79
CA ILE A 61 10.01 -6.55 -7.72
C ILE A 61 8.63 -6.43 -8.37
N LEU A 62 8.47 -6.96 -9.59
CA LEU A 62 7.19 -6.89 -10.30
C LEU A 62 6.07 -7.64 -9.57
N LYS A 63 6.40 -8.79 -8.98
CA LYS A 63 5.45 -9.57 -8.18
C LYS A 63 4.98 -8.79 -6.95
N GLU A 64 5.90 -8.22 -6.18
CA GLU A 64 5.59 -7.45 -4.98
C GLU A 64 4.76 -6.21 -5.30
N LYS A 65 5.11 -5.47 -6.36
CA LYS A 65 4.32 -4.32 -6.84
C LYS A 65 2.87 -4.69 -7.13
N ASN A 66 2.67 -5.83 -7.78
CA ASN A 66 1.34 -6.35 -8.11
C ASN A 66 0.56 -6.78 -6.85
N GLU A 67 1.21 -7.41 -5.89
CA GLU A 67 0.60 -7.80 -4.61
C GLU A 67 0.17 -6.56 -3.82
N ASN A 68 1.02 -5.54 -3.75
CA ASN A 68 0.67 -4.24 -3.16
C ASN A 68 -0.53 -3.60 -3.85
N GLY A 69 -0.58 -3.60 -5.19
CA GLY A 69 -1.73 -3.07 -5.94
C GLY A 69 -3.03 -3.80 -5.64
N LYS A 70 -3.00 -5.14 -5.53
CA LYS A 70 -4.17 -5.94 -5.13
C LYS A 70 -4.66 -5.59 -3.72
N ILE A 71 -3.74 -5.38 -2.79
CA ILE A 71 -4.11 -5.07 -1.40
C ILE A 71 -4.64 -3.64 -1.29
N ILE A 72 -4.01 -2.66 -1.95
CA ILE A 72 -4.52 -1.28 -2.06
C ILE A 72 -5.96 -1.30 -2.60
N SER A 73 -6.22 -2.04 -3.68
CA SER A 73 -7.56 -2.13 -4.28
C SER A 73 -8.61 -2.66 -3.29
N ARG A 74 -8.26 -3.69 -2.51
CA ARG A 74 -9.15 -4.24 -1.46
C ARG A 74 -9.38 -3.25 -0.32
N LEU A 75 -8.37 -2.48 0.05
CA LEU A 75 -8.47 -1.48 1.12
C LEU A 75 -9.31 -0.28 0.68
N LEU A 76 -9.14 0.20 -0.55
CA LEU A 76 -9.98 1.26 -1.13
C LEU A 76 -11.44 0.84 -1.21
N ALA A 77 -11.72 -0.41 -1.59
CA ALA A 77 -13.08 -0.94 -1.60
C ALA A 77 -13.74 -0.87 -0.22
N LYS A 78 -12.99 -1.08 0.87
CA LYS A 78 -13.52 -0.94 2.25
C LYS A 78 -13.88 0.51 2.63
N LEU A 79 -13.27 1.51 1.98
CA LEU A 79 -13.55 2.94 2.25
C LEU A 79 -14.74 3.48 1.45
N GLN A 80 -15.11 2.82 0.35
CA GLN A 80 -16.22 3.22 -0.52
C GLN A 80 -17.56 2.62 -0.10
N MET A 81 -17.57 1.80 0.96
CA MET A 81 -18.74 1.15 1.53
C MET A 81 -19.44 2.01 2.57
#